data_AF-A0A3B0U0F0-F1
#
_entry.id   AF-A0A3B0U0F0-F1
#
_cell.length_a   1.000
_cell.length_b   1.000
_cell.length_c   1.000
_cell.angle_alpha   90.00
_cell.angle_beta   90.00
_cell.angle_gamma   90.00
#
_symmetry.space_group_name_H-M   'P 1'
#
loop_
_entity.id
_entity.type
_entity.pdbx_description
1 polymer ?
#
loop_
_entity_poly.entity_id
_entity_poly.type
_entity_poly.pdbx_seq_one_letter_code
_entity_poly.pdbx_strand_id
1 'polypeptide(L)'
;MGDNFFNEFSKKVAGYSDDELIEVLKNRSHYKGQAAQLAVKEALKRGIIRSEADLPEKEYEVKPSRFTIFPPVKNAGSREQLIRSLARSVLLTGVIPLIFGFIKISGKDIMEGIVLLLLGIIWILASAMVLRKLEEKFVYVVLFICFLSFFYVYRFFSQVQLLRVTDMFIAIVIYGLVFYCLLYIRSLLKIRD
;
A
#
# COMPACT_ATOMS: atom_id res chain seq x y z
N MET A 1 5.04 -28.23 -5.34
CA MET A 1 5.33 -26.88 -4.79
C MET A 1 4.77 -26.64 -3.38
N GLY A 2 3.90 -27.52 -2.84
CA GLY A 2 3.31 -27.36 -1.49
C GLY A 2 4.22 -27.75 -0.32
N ASP A 3 5.11 -28.74 -0.49
CA ASP A 3 5.87 -29.32 0.63
C ASP A 3 6.95 -28.40 1.21
N ASN A 4 7.57 -27.55 0.38
CA ASN A 4 8.55 -26.56 0.84
C ASN A 4 7.91 -25.45 1.69
N PHE A 5 6.72 -24.97 1.29
CA PHE A 5 5.98 -23.97 2.07
C PHE A 5 5.57 -24.53 3.44
N PHE A 6 5.17 -25.79 3.48
CA PHE A 6 4.73 -26.45 4.72
C PHE A 6 5.88 -26.60 5.72
N ASN A 7 7.05 -27.05 5.26
CA ASN A 7 8.24 -27.17 6.10
C ASN A 7 8.75 -25.81 6.61
N GLU A 8 8.71 -24.77 5.77
CA GLU A 8 9.11 -23.43 6.16
C GLU A 8 8.13 -22.81 7.16
N PHE A 9 6.82 -22.98 6.94
CA PHE A 9 5.79 -22.48 7.85
C PHE A 9 5.83 -23.21 9.19
N SER A 10 6.00 -24.54 9.20
CA SER A 10 6.13 -25.31 10.43
C SER A 10 7.34 -24.86 11.27
N LYS A 11 8.48 -24.55 10.63
CA LYS A 11 9.65 -24.00 11.33
C LYS A 11 9.38 -22.62 11.90
N LYS A 12 8.65 -21.76 11.17
CA LYS A 12 8.25 -20.43 11.66
C LYS A 12 7.31 -20.53 12.86
N VAL A 13 6.27 -21.37 12.78
CA VAL A 13 5.29 -21.54 13.85
C VAL A 13 5.91 -22.12 15.11
N ALA A 14 6.87 -23.05 14.97
CA ALA A 14 7.64 -23.55 16.11
C ALA A 14 8.51 -22.47 16.79
N GLY A 15 8.83 -21.39 16.10
CA GLY A 15 9.56 -20.24 16.65
C GLY A 15 8.69 -19.17 17.30
N TYR A 16 7.36 -19.27 17.21
CA TYR A 16 6.46 -18.25 17.78
C TYR A 16 6.41 -18.31 19.31
N SER A 17 6.24 -17.14 19.93
CA SER A 17 5.87 -17.05 21.35
C SER A 17 4.42 -17.50 21.56
N ASP A 18 4.04 -17.76 22.81
CA ASP A 18 2.67 -18.20 23.13
C ASP A 18 1.63 -17.12 22.73
N ASP A 19 1.94 -15.84 22.94
CA ASP A 19 1.10 -14.71 22.51
C ASP A 19 0.93 -14.64 20.98
N GLU A 20 2.03 -14.87 20.24
CA GLU A 20 2.01 -14.92 18.78
C GLU A 20 1.16 -16.10 18.29
N LEU A 21 1.25 -17.26 18.96
CA LEU A 21 0.46 -18.44 18.62
C LEU A 21 -1.04 -18.21 18.87
N ILE A 22 -1.40 -17.57 19.99
CA ILE A 22 -2.77 -17.12 20.29
C ILE A 22 -3.28 -16.18 19.19
N GLU A 23 -2.44 -15.26 18.71
CA GLU A 23 -2.82 -14.35 17.64
C GLU A 23 -3.05 -15.08 16.30
N VAL A 24 -2.27 -16.12 16.00
CA VAL A 24 -2.48 -16.98 14.83
C VAL A 24 -3.80 -17.75 14.96
N LEU A 25 -4.12 -18.29 16.14
CA LEU A 25 -5.38 -19.00 16.41
C LEU A 25 -6.61 -18.09 16.23
N LYS A 26 -6.52 -16.83 16.67
CA LYS A 26 -7.57 -15.79 16.48
C LYS A 26 -7.77 -15.42 15.01
N ASN A 27 -6.77 -15.63 14.15
CA ASN A 27 -6.82 -15.33 12.73
C ASN A 27 -6.92 -16.59 11.85
N ARG A 28 -7.19 -17.77 12.43
CA ARG A 28 -7.17 -19.07 11.74
C ARG A 28 -8.04 -19.15 10.48
N SER A 29 -9.15 -18.40 10.44
CA SER A 29 -10.06 -18.31 9.28
C SER A 29 -9.42 -17.66 8.05
N HIS A 30 -8.33 -16.90 8.24
CA HIS A 30 -7.60 -16.20 7.18
C HIS A 30 -6.38 -16.97 6.66
N TYR A 31 -6.06 -18.11 7.27
CA TYR A 31 -4.99 -18.99 6.81
C TYR A 31 -5.55 -20.10 5.91
N LYS A 32 -4.70 -20.65 5.04
CA LYS A 32 -5.03 -21.91 4.35
C LYS A 32 -5.28 -22.99 5.40
N GLY A 33 -6.27 -23.86 5.19
CA GLY A 33 -6.70 -24.85 6.19
C GLY A 33 -5.55 -25.68 6.79
N GLN A 34 -4.57 -26.06 5.99
CA GLN A 34 -3.37 -26.78 6.45
C GLN A 34 -2.46 -25.95 7.40
N ALA A 35 -2.32 -24.65 7.17
CA ALA A 35 -1.54 -23.75 8.02
C ALA A 35 -2.26 -23.46 9.35
N ALA A 36 -3.59 -23.32 9.32
CA ALA A 36 -4.41 -23.24 10.52
C ALA A 36 -4.29 -24.51 11.37
N GLN A 37 -4.34 -25.70 10.76
CA GLN A 37 -4.17 -26.97 11.47
C GLN A 37 -2.78 -27.12 12.11
N LEU A 38 -1.71 -26.65 11.46
CA LEU A 38 -0.37 -26.63 12.04
C LEU A 38 -0.31 -25.78 13.30
N ALA A 39 -0.92 -24.59 13.29
CA ALA A 39 -0.97 -23.71 14.46
C ALA A 39 -1.78 -24.33 15.61
N VAL A 40 -2.91 -25.00 15.30
CA VAL A 40 -3.70 -25.74 16.29
C VAL A 40 -2.90 -26.89 16.92
N LYS A 41 -2.19 -27.67 16.11
CA LYS A 41 -1.34 -28.77 16.60
C LYS A 41 -0.21 -28.27 17.50
N GLU A 42 0.44 -27.18 17.13
CA GLU A 42 1.50 -26.59 17.96
C GLU A 42 0.92 -26.02 19.27
N ALA A 43 -0.27 -25.42 19.23
CA ALA A 43 -0.94 -24.92 20.42
C ALA A 43 -1.38 -26.03 21.39
N LEU A 44 -1.85 -27.17 20.86
CA LEU A 44 -2.13 -28.38 21.64
C LEU A 44 -0.85 -28.93 22.29
N LYS A 45 0.24 -29.01 21.51
CA LYS A 45 1.53 -29.51 21.98
C LYS A 45 2.11 -28.68 23.13
N ARG A 46 1.90 -27.37 23.10
CA ARG A 46 2.35 -26.42 24.14
C ARG A 46 1.36 -26.26 25.31
N GLY A 47 0.19 -26.88 25.22
CA GLY A 47 -0.85 -26.77 26.24
C GLY A 47 -1.54 -25.39 26.29
N ILE A 48 -1.41 -24.59 25.23
CA ILE A 48 -2.10 -23.29 25.11
C ILE A 48 -3.60 -23.52 24.96
N ILE A 49 -3.99 -24.54 24.19
CA ILE A 49 -5.35 -25.08 24.15
C ILE A 49 -5.30 -26.52 24.63
N ARG A 50 -6.30 -26.98 25.39
CA ARG A 50 -6.40 -28.35 25.90
C ARG A 50 -7.07 -29.28 24.90
N SER A 51 -7.99 -28.72 24.11
CA SER A 51 -8.70 -29.44 23.08
C SER A 51 -9.06 -28.52 21.91
N GLU A 52 -9.35 -29.10 20.73
CA GLU A 52 -9.93 -28.31 19.63
C GLU A 52 -11.30 -27.71 19.98
N ALA A 53 -11.98 -28.24 21.00
CA ALA A 53 -13.24 -27.70 21.50
C ALA A 53 -13.06 -26.37 22.26
N ASP A 54 -11.83 -25.95 22.57
CA ASP A 54 -11.51 -24.69 23.23
C ASP A 54 -11.40 -23.53 22.20
N LEU A 55 -11.27 -23.84 20.90
CA LEU A 55 -11.19 -22.85 19.81
C LEU A 55 -12.37 -21.85 19.69
N PRO A 56 -13.60 -22.16 20.13
CA PRO A 56 -14.72 -21.21 20.19
C PRO A 56 -14.69 -20.29 21.41
N GLU A 57 -13.83 -20.53 22.40
CA GLU A 57 -13.75 -19.67 23.58
C GLU A 57 -13.32 -18.25 23.19
N LYS A 58 -13.78 -17.24 23.95
CA LYS A 58 -13.49 -15.81 23.70
C LYS A 58 -12.00 -15.51 23.52
N GLU A 59 -11.14 -16.28 24.17
CA GLU A 59 -9.70 -16.13 24.10
C GLU A 59 -9.11 -16.57 22.75
N TYR A 60 -9.78 -17.44 22.00
CA TYR A 60 -9.34 -17.94 20.69
C TYR A 60 -10.35 -17.66 19.58
N GLU A 61 -11.44 -16.94 19.89
CA GLU A 61 -12.50 -16.61 18.94
C GLU A 61 -11.93 -15.90 17.70
N VAL A 62 -12.42 -16.32 16.53
CA VAL A 62 -12.00 -15.73 15.26
C VAL A 62 -12.42 -14.27 15.23
N LYS A 63 -11.44 -13.37 15.14
CA LYS A 63 -11.77 -11.95 14.96
C LYS A 63 -12.33 -11.75 13.55
N PRO A 64 -13.55 -11.20 13.38
CA PRO A 64 -14.05 -10.88 12.06
C PRO A 64 -13.13 -9.83 11.45
N SER A 65 -12.57 -10.13 10.27
CA SER A 65 -11.81 -9.15 9.49
C SER A 65 -12.74 -7.99 9.13
N ARG A 66 -12.57 -6.87 9.81
CA ARG A 66 -13.25 -5.63 9.44
C ARG A 66 -12.58 -5.10 8.19
N PHE A 67 -13.36 -4.93 7.12
CA PHE A 67 -12.88 -4.26 5.92
C PHE A 67 -12.35 -2.88 6.31
N THR A 68 -11.05 -2.68 6.15
CA THR A 68 -10.38 -1.44 6.49
C THR A 68 -9.69 -0.92 5.24
N ILE A 69 -9.95 0.33 4.87
CA ILE A 69 -9.37 0.97 3.69
C ILE A 69 -7.83 0.99 3.78
N PHE A 70 -7.30 1.13 5.00
CA PHE A 70 -5.86 1.04 5.28
C PHE A 70 -5.59 -0.18 6.16
N PRO A 71 -5.13 -1.30 5.60
CA PRO A 71 -4.87 -2.48 6.40
C PRO A 71 -3.72 -2.20 7.39
N PRO A 72 -3.89 -2.54 8.69
CA PRO A 72 -2.85 -2.30 9.68
C PRO A 72 -1.67 -3.26 9.45
N VAL A 73 -0.45 -2.73 9.48
CA VAL A 73 0.78 -3.52 9.38
C VAL A 73 1.43 -3.59 10.76
N LYS A 74 1.40 -4.77 11.39
CA LYS A 74 1.91 -4.98 12.76
C LYS A 74 3.44 -4.97 12.83
N ASN A 75 4.11 -5.53 11.83
CA ASN A 75 5.57 -5.63 11.80
C ASN A 75 6.20 -4.34 11.24
N ALA A 76 7.07 -3.70 12.03
CA ALA A 76 7.77 -2.48 11.65
C ALA A 76 8.62 -2.66 10.37
N GLY A 77 9.28 -3.80 10.19
CA GLY A 77 10.09 -4.08 8.99
C GLY A 77 9.22 -4.24 7.74
N SER A 78 8.11 -4.97 7.84
CA SER A 78 7.15 -5.11 6.74
C SER A 78 6.48 -3.78 6.39
N ARG A 79 6.22 -2.92 7.39
CA ARG A 79 5.69 -1.57 7.19
C ARG A 79 6.64 -0.70 6.38
N GLU A 80 7.92 -0.67 6.75
CA GLU A 80 8.92 0.10 6.00
C GLU A 80 9.06 -0.42 4.56
N GLN A 81 9.11 -1.73 4.37
CA GLN A 81 9.16 -2.34 3.05
C GLN A 81 7.94 -1.95 2.20
N LEU A 82 6.75 -1.93 2.80
CA LEU A 82 5.52 -1.52 2.13
C LEU A 82 5.56 -0.04 1.75
N ILE A 83 5.97 0.85 2.66
CA ILE A 83 6.13 2.29 2.37
C ILE A 83 7.09 2.48 1.19
N ARG A 84 8.23 1.78 1.19
CA ARG A 84 9.22 1.87 0.10
C ARG A 84 8.66 1.39 -1.23
N SER A 85 7.87 0.31 -1.23
CA SER A 85 7.21 -0.20 -2.45
C SER A 85 6.20 0.81 -3.02
N LEU A 86 5.35 1.37 -2.17
CA LEU A 86 4.36 2.38 -2.55
C LEU A 86 5.06 3.66 -3.04
N ALA A 87 6.09 4.13 -2.33
CA ALA A 87 6.84 5.33 -2.70
C ALA A 87 7.57 5.18 -4.04
N ARG A 88 8.10 4.00 -4.39
CA ARG A 88 8.67 3.74 -5.72
C ARG A 88 7.63 3.85 -6.82
N SER A 89 6.42 3.33 -6.58
CA SER A 89 5.32 3.40 -7.54
C SER A 89 4.93 4.86 -7.80
N VAL A 90 4.79 5.66 -6.72
CA VAL A 90 4.54 7.10 -6.81
C VAL A 90 5.69 7.86 -7.47
N LEU A 91 6.94 7.47 -7.24
CA LEU A 91 8.08 8.08 -7.90
C LEU A 91 8.03 7.88 -9.42
N LEU A 92 7.70 6.66 -9.87
CA LEU A 92 7.57 6.34 -11.30
C LEU A 92 6.47 7.16 -11.98
N THR A 93 5.36 7.45 -11.29
CA THR A 93 4.31 8.30 -11.87
C THR A 93 4.77 9.74 -12.13
N GLY A 94 5.81 10.21 -11.45
CA GLY A 94 6.42 11.52 -11.68
C GLY A 94 7.08 11.66 -13.05
N VAL A 95 7.34 10.57 -13.77
CA VAL A 95 7.88 10.60 -15.14
C VAL A 95 6.84 11.08 -16.16
N ILE A 96 5.55 10.84 -15.90
CA ILE A 96 4.45 11.22 -16.79
C ILE A 96 4.46 12.73 -17.11
N PRO A 97 4.42 13.65 -16.12
CA PRO A 97 4.47 15.07 -16.40
C PRO A 97 5.77 15.52 -17.10
N LEU A 98 6.89 14.80 -16.94
CA LEU A 98 8.09 15.10 -17.71
C LEU A 98 7.90 14.84 -19.21
N ILE A 99 7.36 13.66 -19.56
CA ILE A 99 7.09 13.30 -20.95
C ILE A 99 6.11 14.30 -21.57
N PHE A 100 5.02 14.61 -20.87
CA PHE A 100 4.04 15.59 -21.34
C PHE A 100 4.62 17.01 -21.46
N GLY A 101 5.50 17.41 -20.55
CA GLY A 101 6.20 18.68 -20.61
C GLY A 101 7.04 18.81 -21.89
N PHE A 102 7.80 17.77 -22.25
CA PHE A 102 8.54 17.74 -23.51
C PHE A 102 7.63 17.82 -24.74
N ILE A 103 6.54 17.04 -24.77
CA ILE A 103 5.56 17.07 -25.87
C ILE A 103 5.00 18.49 -26.05
N LYS A 104 4.66 19.18 -24.95
CA LYS A 104 4.12 20.54 -24.99
C LYS A 104 5.11 21.58 -25.52
N ILE A 105 6.38 21.49 -25.13
CA ILE A 105 7.43 22.35 -25.68
C ILE A 105 7.58 22.14 -27.19
N SER A 106 7.61 20.88 -27.65
CA SER A 106 7.66 20.57 -29.08
C SER A 106 6.41 21.06 -29.83
N GLY A 107 5.26 21.12 -29.17
CA GLY A 107 4.00 21.64 -29.69
C GLY A 107 3.87 23.17 -29.71
N LYS A 108 4.93 23.92 -29.37
CA LYS A 108 4.98 25.40 -29.23
C LYS A 108 4.30 25.98 -27.97
N ASP A 109 3.76 25.15 -27.09
CA ASP A 109 3.23 25.57 -25.77
C ASP A 109 4.36 25.59 -24.72
N ILE A 110 5.35 26.46 -24.92
CA ILE A 110 6.60 26.47 -24.14
C ILE A 110 6.34 26.68 -22.64
N MET A 111 5.50 27.65 -22.28
CA MET A 111 5.22 27.99 -20.89
C MET A 111 4.59 26.82 -20.12
N GLU A 112 3.57 26.20 -20.71
CA GLU A 112 2.89 25.05 -20.12
C GLU A 112 3.82 23.85 -19.99
N GLY A 113 4.64 23.61 -21.03
CA GLY A 113 5.64 22.55 -21.00
C GLY A 113 6.71 22.73 -19.92
N ILE A 114 7.24 23.94 -19.73
CA ILE A 114 8.20 24.25 -18.66
C ILE A 114 7.58 24.00 -17.28
N VAL A 115 6.34 24.44 -17.07
CA VAL A 115 5.62 24.21 -15.80
C VAL A 115 5.47 22.72 -15.52
N LEU A 116 5.07 21.91 -16.52
CA LEU A 116 4.96 20.45 -16.38
C LEU A 116 6.30 19.79 -16.07
N LEU A 117 7.39 20.22 -16.72
CA LEU A 117 8.73 19.71 -16.42
C LEU A 117 9.13 20.00 -14.97
N LEU A 118 8.95 21.24 -14.50
CA LEU A 118 9.26 21.62 -13.12
C LEU A 118 8.43 20.82 -12.11
N LEU A 119 7.12 20.68 -12.35
CA LEU A 119 6.27 19.87 -11.49
C LEU A 119 6.69 18.40 -11.45
N GLY A 120 7.09 17.82 -12.59
CA GLY A 120 7.61 16.46 -12.65
C GLY A 120 8.93 16.29 -11.88
N ILE A 121 9.86 17.24 -12.00
CA ILE A 121 11.11 17.24 -11.25
C ILE A 121 10.83 17.32 -9.74
N ILE A 122 10.00 18.27 -9.31
CA ILE A 122 9.64 18.44 -7.90
C ILE A 122 8.95 17.17 -7.37
N TRP A 123 8.06 16.57 -8.16
CA TRP A 123 7.40 15.31 -7.80
C TRP A 123 8.40 14.18 -7.56
N ILE A 124 9.33 13.98 -8.49
CA ILE A 124 10.33 12.90 -8.40
C ILE A 124 11.23 13.14 -7.20
N LEU A 125 11.71 14.37 -7.00
CA LEU A 125 12.55 14.72 -5.85
C LEU A 125 11.82 14.50 -4.52
N ALA A 126 10.57 14.99 -4.41
CA ALA A 126 9.77 14.80 -3.21
C ALA A 126 9.47 13.31 -2.95
N SER A 127 9.12 12.54 -3.98
CA SER A 127 8.89 11.09 -3.87
C SER A 127 10.17 10.33 -3.49
N ALA A 128 11.33 10.75 -4.00
CA ALA A 128 12.63 10.18 -3.62
C ALA A 128 12.97 10.51 -2.15
N MET A 129 12.61 11.70 -1.67
CA MET A 129 12.76 12.08 -0.26
C MET A 129 11.83 11.27 0.65
N VAL A 130 10.59 10.97 0.23
CA VAL A 130 9.71 10.03 0.95
C VAL A 130 10.40 8.66 1.06
N LEU A 131 10.98 8.17 -0.05
CA LEU A 131 11.64 6.87 -0.09
C LEU A 131 12.89 6.79 0.82
N ARG A 132 13.66 7.87 0.92
CA ARG A 132 14.93 7.91 1.67
C ARG A 132 14.75 8.29 3.14
N LYS A 133 13.96 9.32 3.43
CA LYS A 133 13.83 9.89 4.77
C LYS A 133 12.60 9.41 5.54
N LEU A 134 11.60 8.86 4.85
CA LEU A 134 10.35 8.41 5.47
C LEU A 134 9.72 9.52 6.34
N GLU A 135 9.68 10.74 5.82
CA GLU A 135 9.10 11.92 6.48
C GLU A 135 7.76 12.28 5.83
N GLU A 136 6.76 12.61 6.64
CA GLU A 136 5.41 12.97 6.17
C GLU A 136 5.36 14.27 5.36
N LYS A 137 6.27 15.21 5.62
CA LYS A 137 6.33 16.53 4.96
C LYS A 137 6.39 16.39 3.44
N PHE A 138 7.20 15.46 2.94
CA PHE A 138 7.33 15.22 1.51
C PHE A 138 6.09 14.55 0.91
N VAL A 139 5.34 13.77 1.69
CA VAL A 139 4.07 13.19 1.24
C VAL A 139 3.04 14.29 0.98
N TYR A 140 2.97 15.32 1.83
CA TYR A 140 2.10 16.48 1.61
C TYR A 140 2.47 17.26 0.35
N VAL A 141 3.77 17.44 0.07
CA VAL A 141 4.24 18.08 -1.16
C VAL A 141 3.75 17.31 -2.39
N VAL A 142 3.93 15.98 -2.40
CA VAL A 142 3.48 15.15 -3.55
C VAL A 142 1.95 15.14 -3.65
N LEU A 143 1.22 15.09 -2.54
CA LEU A 143 -0.24 15.20 -2.54
C LEU A 143 -0.72 16.52 -3.13
N PHE A 144 -0.08 17.63 -2.78
CA PHE A 144 -0.42 18.95 -3.30
C PHE A 144 -0.21 19.02 -4.81
N ILE A 145 0.93 18.51 -5.32
CA ILE A 145 1.19 18.46 -6.76
C ILE A 145 0.22 17.49 -7.45
N CYS A 146 -0.14 16.37 -6.83
CA CYS A 146 -1.14 15.43 -7.33
C CYS A 146 -2.51 16.08 -7.49
N PHE A 147 -2.91 16.90 -6.52
CA PHE A 147 -4.15 17.65 -6.58
C PHE A 147 -4.14 18.71 -7.70
N LEU A 148 -3.06 19.47 -7.83
CA LEU A 148 -2.89 20.42 -8.93
C LEU A 148 -2.93 19.73 -10.30
N SER A 149 -2.23 18.60 -10.42
CA SER A 149 -2.18 17.79 -11.65
C SER A 149 -3.55 17.22 -12.01
N PHE A 150 -4.30 16.72 -11.03
CA PHE A 150 -5.67 16.24 -11.23
C PHE A 150 -6.59 17.37 -11.75
N PHE A 151 -6.52 18.56 -11.15
CA PHE A 151 -7.32 19.70 -11.59
C PHE A 151 -6.95 20.16 -13.00
N TYR A 152 -5.64 20.16 -13.32
CA TYR A 152 -5.14 20.46 -14.65
C TYR A 152 -5.69 19.48 -15.70
N VAL A 153 -5.61 18.16 -15.41
CA VAL A 153 -6.13 17.12 -16.29
C VAL A 153 -7.65 17.25 -16.45
N TYR A 154 -8.40 17.48 -15.36
CA TYR A 154 -9.83 17.72 -15.41
C TYR A 154 -10.20 18.91 -16.30
N ARG A 155 -9.48 20.03 -16.17
CA ARG A 155 -9.65 21.21 -17.03
C ARG A 155 -9.36 20.88 -18.49
N PHE A 156 -8.27 20.15 -18.76
CA PHE A 156 -7.90 19.72 -20.11
C PHE A 156 -9.00 18.86 -20.75
N PHE A 157 -9.52 17.86 -20.02
CA PHE A 157 -10.63 17.02 -20.48
C PHE A 157 -11.90 17.83 -20.77
N SER A 158 -12.18 18.87 -19.98
CA SER A 158 -13.37 19.72 -20.17
C SER A 158 -13.30 20.58 -21.44
N GLN A 159 -12.11 20.84 -21.97
CA GLN A 159 -11.90 21.68 -23.16
C GLN A 159 -11.88 20.87 -24.46
N VAL A 160 -11.54 19.58 -24.41
CA VAL A 160 -11.40 18.74 -25.58
C VAL A 160 -12.69 17.92 -25.79
N GLN A 161 -13.54 18.39 -26.70
CA GLN A 161 -14.85 17.76 -27.02
C GLN A 161 -14.76 16.34 -27.60
N LEU A 162 -13.57 15.90 -28.02
CA LEU A 162 -13.33 14.63 -28.70
C LEU A 162 -12.93 13.47 -27.76
N LEU A 163 -12.74 13.74 -26.45
CA LEU A 163 -12.34 12.71 -25.50
C LEU A 163 -13.54 11.84 -25.12
N ARG A 164 -13.34 10.51 -25.14
CA ARG A 164 -14.39 9.57 -24.76
C ARG A 164 -14.51 9.55 -23.25
N VAL A 165 -15.72 9.29 -22.74
CA VAL A 165 -15.98 9.09 -21.30
C VAL A 165 -15.00 8.06 -20.69
N THR A 166 -14.59 7.07 -21.48
CA THR A 166 -13.58 6.08 -21.13
C THR A 166 -12.24 6.70 -20.70
N ASP A 167 -11.76 7.74 -21.39
CA ASP A 167 -10.46 8.36 -21.10
C ASP A 167 -10.49 9.09 -19.75
N MET A 168 -11.61 9.75 -19.45
CA MET A 168 -11.84 10.40 -18.16
C MET A 168 -11.92 9.38 -17.01
N PHE A 169 -12.60 8.26 -17.23
CA PHE A 169 -12.68 7.18 -16.24
C PHE A 169 -11.29 6.60 -15.92
N ILE A 170 -10.47 6.34 -16.95
CA ILE A 170 -9.10 5.85 -16.77
C ILE A 170 -8.27 6.86 -15.95
N ALA A 171 -8.37 8.15 -16.28
CA ALA A 171 -7.67 9.19 -15.52
C ALA A 171 -8.09 9.20 -14.05
N ILE A 172 -9.40 9.16 -13.76
CA ILE A 172 -9.94 9.12 -12.39
C ILE A 172 -9.40 7.90 -11.63
N VAL A 173 -9.38 6.71 -12.24
CA VAL A 173 -8.87 5.50 -11.60
C VAL A 173 -7.38 5.62 -11.30
N ILE A 174 -6.58 6.12 -12.24
CA ILE A 174 -5.13 6.32 -12.05
C ILE A 174 -4.87 7.31 -10.92
N TYR A 175 -5.51 8.48 -10.93
CA TYR A 175 -5.37 9.45 -9.85
C TYR A 175 -5.86 8.88 -8.52
N GLY A 176 -6.98 8.16 -8.51
CA GLY A 176 -7.51 7.48 -7.33
C GLY A 176 -6.51 6.52 -6.71
N LEU A 177 -5.81 5.71 -7.54
CA LEU A 177 -4.74 4.82 -7.08
C LEU A 177 -3.54 5.60 -6.52
N VAL A 178 -3.11 6.68 -7.17
CA VAL A 178 -2.00 7.51 -6.69
C VAL A 178 -2.35 8.18 -5.36
N PHE A 179 -3.55 8.76 -5.25
CA PHE A 179 -4.06 9.34 -4.01
C PHE A 179 -4.14 8.30 -2.90
N TYR A 180 -4.68 7.12 -3.19
CA TYR A 180 -4.73 6.02 -2.24
C TYR A 180 -3.32 5.64 -1.74
N CYS A 181 -2.35 5.47 -2.64
CA CYS A 181 -0.97 5.16 -2.27
C CYS A 181 -0.36 6.23 -1.36
N LEU A 182 -0.54 7.52 -1.70
CA LEU A 182 -0.02 8.64 -0.91
C LEU A 182 -0.67 8.72 0.47
N LEU A 183 -2.00 8.59 0.56
CA LEU A 183 -2.74 8.59 1.82
C LEU A 183 -2.38 7.37 2.68
N TYR A 184 -2.15 6.22 2.05
CA TYR A 184 -1.74 5.03 2.78
C TYR A 184 -0.32 5.17 3.33
N ILE A 185 0.63 5.68 2.54
CA ILE A 185 1.98 6.02 3.03
C ILE A 185 1.88 6.96 4.23
N ARG A 186 1.08 8.02 4.13
CA ARG A 186 0.85 8.97 5.23
C ARG A 186 0.33 8.26 6.48
N SER A 187 -0.69 7.41 6.34
CA SER A 187 -1.24 6.63 7.45
C SER A 187 -0.19 5.73 8.10
N LEU A 188 0.69 5.11 7.30
CA LEU A 188 1.74 4.23 7.81
C LEU A 188 2.86 4.99 8.52
N LEU A 189 3.19 6.20 8.05
CA LEU A 189 4.18 7.08 8.70
C LEU A 189 3.66 7.65 10.01
N LYS A 190 2.38 8.05 10.07
CA LYS A 190 1.77 8.58 11.30
C LYS A 190 1.77 7.60 12.47
N ILE A 191 1.71 6.29 12.19
CA ILE A 191 1.74 5.23 13.22
C ILE A 191 3.19 4.97 13.71
N ARG A 192 4.20 5.57 13.09
CA ARG A 192 5.60 5.43 13.53
C ARG A 192 5.92 6.36 14.70
N ASP A 193 5.25 7.51 14.76
CA ASP A 193 5.43 8.55 15.79
C ASP A 193 4.37 8.38 16.90
#